data_AF-A0AA96TMG4-F1
#
_entry.id   AF-A0AA96TMG4-F1
#
_cell.length_a   1.000
_cell.length_b   1.000
_cell.length_c   1.000
_cell.angle_alpha   90.00
_cell.angle_beta   90.00
_cell.angle_gamma   90.00
#
_symmetry.space_group_name_H-M   'P 1'
#
loop_
_entity.id
_entity.type
_entity.pdbx_description
1 polymer ?
#
loop_
_entity_poly.entity_id
_entity_poly.type
_entity_poly.pdbx_seq_one_letter_code
_entity_poly.pdbx_strand_id
1 'polypeptide(L)' 'MNEITTTTIIDCVREISDKEVAEDTDIFAAGFDSLAVLRCRALLKEWTGVKVPGHVFFGGRTPAGIANLIGADDAGR' A
#
# COMPACT_ATOMS: atom_id res chain seq x y z
N MET A 1 13.21 -0.64 12.69
CA MET A 1 12.52 0.55 12.15
C MET A 1 11.86 0.08 10.87
N ASN A 2 10.61 -0.37 10.96
CA ASN A 2 9.86 -0.88 9.82
C ASN A 2 8.83 0.17 9.41
N GLU A 3 9.33 1.25 8.84
CA GLU A 3 8.48 2.33 8.35
C GLU A 3 8.01 1.98 6.93
N ILE A 4 6.70 1.85 6.74
CA ILE A 4 6.13 1.70 5.40
C ILE A 4 6.09 3.09 4.77
N THR A 5 6.92 3.31 3.75
CA THR A 5 6.98 4.57 3.01
C THR A 5 6.18 4.48 1.71
N THR A 6 5.87 5.64 1.12
CA THR A 6 5.19 5.72 -0.19
C THR A 6 5.91 4.91 -1.25
N THR A 7 7.25 4.91 -1.26
CA THR A 7 8.05 4.12 -2.20
C THR A 7 7.83 2.61 -2.03
N THR A 8 7.71 2.11 -0.79
CA THR A 8 7.40 0.69 -0.53
C THR A 8 6.03 0.30 -1.09
N ILE A 9 5.03 1.18 -0.96
CA ILE A 9 3.71 0.94 -1.54
C ILE A 9 3.78 0.93 -3.07
N ILE A 10 4.49 1.89 -3.68
CA ILE A 10 4.69 1.94 -5.13
C ILE A 10 5.35 0.65 -5.62
N ASP A 11 6.41 0.19 -4.96
CA ASP A 11 7.13 -1.03 -5.35
C ASP A 11 6.23 -2.27 -5.26
N CYS A 12 5.46 -2.39 -4.18
CA CYS A 12 4.47 -3.45 -4.02
C CYS A 12 3.38 -3.43 -5.11
N VAL A 13 2.89 -2.25 -5.49
CA VAL A 13 1.89 -2.10 -6.55
C VAL A 13 2.49 -2.46 -7.91
N ARG A 14 3.73 -2.05 -8.18
CA ARG A 14 4.46 -2.37 -9.41
C ARG A 14 4.68 -3.88 -9.55
N GLU A 15 5.04 -4.57 -8.47
CA GLU A 15 5.23 -6.01 -8.48
C GLU A 15 3.95 -6.79 -8.81
N ILE A 16 2.77 -6.28 -8.41
CA ILE A 16 1.49 -6.97 -8.62
C ILE A 16 0.85 -6.62 -9.96
N SER A 17 0.96 -5.37 -10.41
CA SER A 17 0.24 -4.87 -11.58
C SER A 17 1.12 -4.60 -12.81
N ASP A 18 2.45 -4.75 -12.71
CA ASP A 18 3.44 -4.48 -13.79
C ASP A 18 3.25 -3.09 -14.46
N LYS A 19 2.66 -2.14 -13.73
CA LYS A 19 2.30 -0.81 -14.21
C LYS A 19 3.07 0.26 -13.46
N GLU A 20 3.43 1.30 -14.19
CA GLU A 20 4.02 2.50 -13.60
C GLU A 20 2.92 3.33 -12.93
N VAL A 21 2.99 3.45 -11.61
CA VAL A 21 2.07 4.22 -10.77
C VAL A 21 2.86 5.28 -10.03
N ALA A 22 2.38 6.52 -10.08
CA ALA A 22 2.93 7.61 -9.29
C ALA A 22 2.32 7.62 -7.88
N GLU A 23 2.93 8.39 -6.97
CA GLU A 23 2.50 8.49 -5.58
C GLU A 23 1.07 9.02 -5.37
N ASP A 24 0.58 9.81 -6.32
CA ASP A 24 -0.79 10.38 -6.32
C ASP A 24 -1.74 9.63 -7.26
N THR A 25 -1.28 8.54 -7.88
CA THR A 25 -2.14 7.76 -8.80
C THR A 25 -3.14 6.92 -8.01
N ASP A 26 -4.41 6.99 -8.38
CA ASP A 26 -5.43 6.09 -7.84
C ASP A 26 -5.14 4.66 -8.31
N ILE A 27 -4.79 3.79 -7.36
CA ILE A 27 -4.41 2.40 -7.66
C ILE A 27 -5.61 1.62 -8.21
N PHE A 28 -6.84 1.90 -7.78
CA PHE A 28 -8.03 1.23 -8.29
C PHE A 28 -8.28 1.63 -9.75
N ALA A 29 -8.06 2.90 -10.10
CA ALA A 29 -8.12 3.34 -11.49
C ALA A 29 -7.03 2.69 -12.37
N ALA A 30 -5.87 2.35 -11.78
CA ALA A 30 -4.81 1.61 -12.46
C ALA A 30 -5.12 0.11 -12.67
N GLY A 31 -6.20 -0.41 -12.06
CA GLY A 31 -6.59 -1.82 -12.12
C GLY A 31 -6.18 -2.64 -10.89
N PHE A 32 -5.98 -1.98 -9.75
CA PHE A 32 -5.65 -2.63 -8.49
C PHE A 32 -6.93 -3.04 -7.74
N ASP A 33 -7.35 -4.29 -7.89
CA ASP A 33 -8.56 -4.82 -7.26
C ASP A 33 -8.32 -5.38 -5.85
N SER A 34 -9.40 -5.84 -5.19
CA SER A 34 -9.35 -6.47 -3.86
C SER A 34 -8.34 -7.63 -3.74
N LEU A 35 -8.15 -8.42 -4.80
CA LEU A 35 -7.16 -9.50 -4.80
C LEU A 35 -5.71 -8.94 -4.83
N ALA A 36 -5.49 -7.85 -5.55
CA ALA A 36 -4.21 -7.15 -5.56
C ALA A 36 -3.93 -6.54 -4.17
N VAL A 37 -4.94 -5.96 -3.52
CA VAL A 37 -4.84 -5.48 -2.14
C VAL A 37 -4.45 -6.60 -1.17
N LEU A 38 -5.08 -7.78 -1.26
CA LEU A 38 -4.73 -8.92 -0.41
C LEU A 38 -3.29 -9.39 -0.62
N ARG A 39 -2.83 -9.46 -1.88
CA ARG A 39 -1.45 -9.81 -2.21
C ARG A 39 -0.46 -8.76 -1.71
N CYS A 40 -0.76 -7.48 -1.91
CA CYS A 40 0.13 -6.41 -1.49
C CYS A 40 0.29 -6.37 0.03
N ARG A 41 -0.79 -6.62 0.77
CA ARG A 41 -0.73 -6.75 2.23
C ARG A 41 0.14 -7.92 2.70
N ALA A 42 0.13 -9.03 1.97
CA ALA A 42 1.00 -10.16 2.27
C ALA A 42 2.47 -9.79 2.02
N LEU A 43 2.78 -9.18 0.87
CA LEU A 43 4.12 -8.71 0.52
C LEU A 43 4.65 -7.68 1.52
N LEU A 44 3.86 -6.64 1.82
CA LEU A 44 4.24 -5.62 2.80
C LEU A 44 4.52 -6.22 4.18
N LYS A 45 3.76 -7.23 4.59
CA LYS A 45 4.02 -7.97 5.83
C LYS A 45 5.29 -8.81 5.74
N GLU A 46 5.61 -9.42 4.60
CA GLU A 46 6.88 -10.15 4.43
C GLU A 46 8.08 -9.21 4.41
N TRP A 47 7.98 -8.08 3.71
CA TRP A 47 9.06 -7.10 3.58
C TRP A 47 9.31 -6.34 4.87
N THR A 48 8.22 -5.98 5.57
CA THR A 48 8.30 -5.06 6.71
C THR A 48 7.88 -5.67 8.05
N GLY A 49 7.30 -6.88 8.06
CA GLY A 49 6.73 -7.46 9.27
C GLY A 49 5.41 -6.81 9.73
N VAL A 50 5.01 -5.66 9.16
CA VAL A 50 3.83 -4.89 9.58
C VAL A 50 2.57 -5.46 8.94
N LYS A 51 1.54 -5.68 9.76
CA LYS A 51 0.25 -6.15 9.28
C LYS A 51 -0.63 -4.97 8.85
N VAL A 52 -0.60 -4.67 7.56
CA VAL A 52 -1.38 -3.56 7.00
C VAL A 52 -2.89 -3.90 6.98
N PRO A 53 -3.78 -3.02 7.49
CA PRO A 53 -5.22 -3.18 7.39
C PRO A 53 -5.70 -3.06 5.93
N GLY A 54 -6.81 -3.71 5.56
CA GLY A 54 -7.33 -3.56 4.19
C GLY A 54 -7.95 -2.18 3.93
N HIS A 55 -8.54 -1.55 4.95
CA HIS A 55 -9.29 -0.31 4.80
C HIS A 55 -8.41 0.88 4.40
N VAL A 56 -7.12 0.88 4.74
CA VAL A 56 -6.18 1.97 4.37
C VAL A 56 -5.99 2.07 2.86
N PHE A 57 -6.08 0.94 2.12
CA PHE A 57 -6.05 0.95 0.65
C PHE A 57 -7.26 1.68 0.08
N PHE A 58 -8.45 1.39 0.62
CA PHE A 58 -9.69 2.02 0.17
C PHE A 58 -9.83 3.48 0.61
N GLY A 59 -9.30 3.83 1.78
CA GLY A 59 -9.31 5.21 2.31
C GLY A 59 -8.26 6.09 1.66
N GLY A 60 -7.04 5.57 1.46
CA GLY A 60 -5.92 6.30 0.88
C GLY A 60 -6.01 6.44 -0.63
N ARG A 61 -6.46 5.39 -1.33
CA ARG A 61 -6.56 5.23 -2.80
C ARG A 61 -5.27 5.46 -3.60
N THR A 62 -4.37 6.31 -3.14
CA THR A 62 -3.08 6.61 -3.74
C THR A 62 -1.96 6.06 -2.85
N PRO A 63 -0.79 5.70 -3.41
CA PRO A 63 0.33 5.22 -2.62
C PRO A 63 0.73 6.15 -1.47
N ALA A 64 0.72 7.48 -1.70
CA ALA A 64 1.01 8.48 -0.67
C ALA A 64 -0.05 8.48 0.43
N GLY A 65 -1.34 8.45 0.07
CA GLY A 65 -2.44 8.40 1.03
C GLY A 65 -2.42 7.13 1.86
N ILE A 66 -2.08 6.00 1.24
CA ILE A 66 -1.97 4.69 1.89
C ILE A 66 -0.82 4.70 2.90
N ALA A 67 0.38 5.13 2.51
CA ALA A 67 1.52 5.20 3.43
C ALA A 67 1.24 6.12 4.62
N ASN A 68 0.59 7.26 4.39
CA ASN A 68 0.20 8.18 5.46
C ASN A 68 -0.82 7.54 6.44
N LEU A 69 -1.83 6.83 5.93
CA LEU A 69 -2.80 6.13 6.78
C LEU A 69 -2.18 4.98 7.57
N ILE A 70 -1.21 4.28 6.98
CA ILE A 70 -0.48 3.20 7.66
C ILE A 70 0.37 3.77 8.80
N GLY A 71 1.12 4.86 8.53
CA GLY A 71 1.90 5.53 9.57
C GLY A 71 1.02 6.07 10.70
N ALA A 72 -0.17 6.57 10.39
CA ALA A 72 -1.14 7.00 11.39
C ALA A 72 -1.72 5.85 12.23
N ASP A 73 -1.99 4.68 11.63
CA ASP A 73 -2.50 3.49 12.33
C ASP A 73 -1.43 2.86 13.24
N ASP A 74 -0.16 2.83 12.78
CA ASP A 74 0.99 2.36 13.57
C ASP A 74 1.28 3.29 14.75
N ALA A 75 1.27 4.61 14.53
CA ALA A 75 1.49 5.60 15.60
C ALA A 75 0.37 5.63 16.66
N GLY A 76 -0.80 5.07 16.35
CA GLY A 76 -1.94 4.99 17.26
C GLY A 76 -1.94 3.78 18.21
N ARG A 77 -0.94 2.90 18.13
CA ARG A 77 -0.87 1.64 18.90
C ARG A 77 0.29 1.60 19.89
#